data_AF-A0A6L5QPT8-F1
#
_entry.id   AF-A0A6L5QPT8-F1
#
_cell.length_a   1.000
_cell.length_b   1.000
_cell.length_c   1.000
_cell.angle_alpha   90.00
_cell.angle_beta   90.00
_cell.angle_gamma   90.00
#
_symmetry.space_group_name_H-M   'P 1'
#
loop_
_entity.id
_entity.type
_entity.pdbx_description
1 polymer ?
#
loop_
_entity_poly.entity_id
_entity_poly.type
_entity_poly.pdbx_seq_one_letter_code
_entity_poly.pdbx_strand_id
1 'polypeptide(L)' 'MNAPVTEAELHAWVDGQLPPARHAAVDAYLADHPEQAARLHAYRAQNAALRARFNPVLDEAVPPALGHPPRRWHA' A
#
# COMPACT_ATOMS: atom_id res chain seq x y z
N MET A 1 -15.18 2.14 -22.81
CA MET A 1 -14.62 0.77 -22.73
C MET A 1 -13.65 0.75 -21.57
N ASN A 2 -13.92 -0.05 -20.54
CA ASN A 2 -13.08 -0.09 -19.34
C ASN A 2 -11.84 -0.96 -19.65
N ALA A 3 -10.64 -0.41 -19.52
CA ALA A 3 -9.40 -1.15 -19.74
C ALA A 3 -9.28 -2.32 -18.73
N PRO A 4 -8.65 -3.45 -19.11
CA PRO A 4 -8.47 -4.59 -18.22
C PRO A 4 -7.77 -4.16 -16.92
N VAL A 5 -8.10 -4.83 -15.81
CA VAL A 5 -7.44 -4.60 -14.52
C VAL A 5 -6.00 -5.09 -14.62
N THR A 6 -5.07 -4.24 -14.17
CA THR A 6 -3.63 -4.53 -14.21
C THR A 6 -3.10 -4.91 -12.83
N GLU A 7 -1.97 -5.63 -12.77
CA GLU A 7 -1.31 -5.97 -11.50
C GLU A 7 -0.93 -4.72 -10.68
N ALA A 8 -0.56 -3.62 -11.36
CA ALA A 8 -0.28 -2.34 -10.70
C ALA A 8 -1.51 -1.78 -9.97
N GLU A 9 -2.70 -1.96 -10.52
CA GLU A 9 -3.95 -1.54 -9.88
C GLU A 9 -4.34 -2.43 -8.71
N LEU A 10 -4.04 -3.74 -8.80
CA LEU A 10 -4.22 -4.67 -7.69
C LEU A 10 -3.33 -4.29 -6.50
N HIS A 11 -2.06 -3.95 -6.74
CA HIS A 11 -1.18 -3.42 -5.71
C HIS A 11 -1.65 -2.06 -5.19
N ALA A 12 -2.06 -1.14 -6.06
CA ALA A 12 -2.62 0.15 -5.64
C ALA A 12 -3.88 -0.03 -4.75
N TRP A 13 -4.73 -1.02 -5.04
CA TRP A 13 -5.87 -1.36 -4.20
C TRP A 13 -5.43 -1.89 -2.82
N VAL A 14 -4.41 -2.75 -2.77
CA VAL A 14 -3.82 -3.25 -1.52
C VAL A 14 -3.24 -2.11 -0.66
N ASP A 15 -2.61 -1.13 -1.31
CA ASP A 15 -1.97 0.00 -0.64
C ASP A 15 -2.93 1.17 -0.33
N GLY A 16 -4.18 1.09 -0.78
CA GLY A 16 -5.18 2.16 -0.64
C GLY A 16 -4.88 3.39 -1.50
N GLN A 17 -4.14 3.22 -2.59
CA GLN A 17 -3.72 4.25 -3.54
C GLN A 17 -4.44 4.13 -4.90
N LEU A 18 -5.44 3.26 -5.01
CA LEU A 18 -6.22 3.11 -6.23
C LEU A 18 -7.08 4.37 -6.48
N PRO A 19 -7.07 4.96 -7.68
CA PRO A 19 -7.96 6.07 -8.00
C PRO A 19 -9.44 5.67 -7.88
N PRO A 20 -10.33 6.53 -7.33
CA PRO A 20 -11.76 6.23 -7.14
C PRO A 20 -12.46 5.70 -8.40
N ALA A 21 -12.11 6.25 -9.57
CA ALA A 21 -12.66 5.83 -10.86
C ALA A 21 -12.40 4.36 -11.23
N ARG A 22 -11.40 3.71 -10.61
CA ARG A 22 -11.01 2.32 -10.87
C ARG A 22 -11.49 1.33 -9.82
N HIS A 23 -12.04 1.79 -8.69
CA HIS A 23 -12.55 0.89 -7.64
C HIS A 23 -13.57 -0.10 -8.17
N ALA A 24 -14.61 0.37 -8.87
CA ALA A 24 -15.66 -0.50 -9.41
C ALA A 24 -15.11 -1.56 -10.38
N ALA A 25 -14.06 -1.24 -11.13
CA ALA A 25 -13.42 -2.18 -12.04
C ALA A 25 -12.66 -3.28 -11.30
N VAL A 26 -11.89 -2.91 -10.28
CA VAL A 26 -11.14 -3.85 -9.44
C VAL A 26 -12.08 -4.70 -8.60
N ASP A 27 -13.14 -4.12 -8.03
CA ASP A 27 -14.12 -4.86 -7.22
C ASP A 27 -14.86 -5.91 -8.07
N ALA A 28 -15.27 -5.57 -9.29
CA ALA A 28 -15.86 -6.53 -10.22
C ALA A 28 -14.87 -7.64 -10.61
N TYR A 29 -13.61 -7.29 -10.88
CA TYR A 29 -12.57 -8.28 -11.17
C TYR A 29 -12.35 -9.24 -9.99
N LEU A 30 -12.30 -8.74 -8.75
CA LEU A 30 -12.11 -9.58 -7.56
C LEU A 30 -13.32 -10.47 -7.26
N ALA A 31 -14.54 -10.03 -7.59
CA ALA A 31 -15.73 -10.86 -7.48
C ALA A 31 -15.67 -12.11 -8.38
N ASP A 32 -15.08 -11.97 -9.57
CA ASP A 32 -14.91 -13.06 -10.53
C ASP A 32 -13.65 -13.92 -10.26
N HIS A 33 -12.74 -13.46 -9.39
CA HIS A 33 -11.44 -14.11 -9.11
C HIS A 33 -11.21 -14.31 -7.60
N PRO A 34 -11.89 -15.29 -6.97
CA PRO A 34 -11.87 -15.47 -5.51
C PRO A 34 -10.48 -15.81 -4.95
N GLU A 35 -9.65 -16.53 -5.71
CA GLU A 35 -8.27 -16.84 -5.30
C GLU A 35 -7.40 -15.57 -5.24
N GLN A 36 -7.54 -14.69 -6.25
CA GLN A 36 -6.84 -13.41 -6.27
C GLN A 36 -7.36 -12.49 -5.17
N ALA A 37 -8.67 -12.47 -4.90
CA ALA A 37 -9.25 -11.74 -3.79
C ALA A 37 -8.66 -12.20 -2.44
N ALA A 38 -8.60 -13.51 -2.19
CA ALA A 38 -8.01 -14.06 -0.97
C ALA A 38 -6.53 -13.64 -0.79
N ARG A 39 -5.75 -13.71 -1.87
CA ARG A 39 -4.35 -13.27 -1.89
C ARG A 39 -4.21 -11.78 -1.54
N LEU A 40 -5.01 -10.91 -2.17
CA LEU A 40 -4.97 -9.47 -1.95
C LEU A 40 -5.44 -9.07 -0.53
N HIS A 41 -6.45 -9.75 0.00
CA HIS A 41 -6.89 -9.56 1.38
C HIS A 41 -5.78 -9.94 2.38
N ALA A 42 -5.05 -11.03 2.13
CA ALA A 42 -3.90 -11.41 2.95
C ALA A 42 -2.80 -10.33 2.94
N TYR A 43 -2.55 -9.69 1.79
CA TYR A 43 -1.61 -8.57 1.71
C TYR A 43 -2.06 -7.34 2.48
N ARG A 44 -3.35 -6.98 2.41
CA ARG A 44 -3.90 -5.88 3.22
C ARG A 44 -3.78 -6.15 4.71
N ALA A 45 -4.02 -7.39 5.15
CA ALA A 45 -3.84 -7.79 6.54
C ALA A 45 -2.38 -7.66 6.99
N GLN A 46 -1.42 -8.08 6.15
CA GLN A 46 0.01 -7.90 6.42
C GLN A 46 0.39 -6.41 6.49
N ASN A 47 -0.07 -5.59 5.55
CA ASN A 47 0.13 -4.14 5.57
C ASN A 47 -0.40 -3.50 6.85
N ALA A 48 -1.60 -3.91 7.29
CA ALA A 48 -2.20 -3.42 8.53
C ALA A 48 -1.38 -3.86 9.77
N ALA A 49 -0.90 -5.10 9.80
CA ALA A 49 -0.06 -5.60 10.89
C ALA A 49 1.28 -4.87 10.97
N LEU A 50 1.93 -4.59 9.83
CA LEU A 50 3.16 -3.80 9.77
C LEU A 50 2.93 -2.37 10.27
N ARG A 51 1.88 -1.70 9.79
CA ARG A 51 1.52 -0.35 10.26
C ARG A 51 1.25 -0.36 11.77
N ALA A 52 0.47 -1.31 12.27
CA ALA A 52 0.20 -1.42 13.70
C ALA A 52 1.49 -1.62 14.53
N ARG A 53 2.43 -2.43 14.02
CA ARG A 53 3.70 -2.71 14.70
C ARG A 53 4.64 -1.52 14.75
N PHE A 54 4.68 -0.70 13.71
CA PHE A 54 5.67 0.37 13.52
C PHE A 54 5.13 1.78 13.69
N ASN A 55 3.81 2.01 13.67
CA ASN A 55 3.22 3.32 13.93
C ASN A 55 3.70 3.95 15.25
N PRO A 56 3.87 3.21 16.37
CA PRO A 56 4.38 3.81 17.60
C PRO A 56 5.78 4.43 17.48
N VAL A 57 6.60 3.95 16.54
CA VAL A 57 7.94 4.52 16.28
C VAL A 57 7.86 5.95 15.75
N LEU A 58 6.75 6.32 15.09
CA LEU A 58 6.55 7.68 14.59
C LEU A 58 6.40 8.72 15.72
N ASP A 59 6.02 8.28 16.91
CA ASP A 59 5.84 9.13 18.09
C ASP A 59 7.11 9.19 18.96
N GLU A 60 8.14 8.39 18.65
CA GLU A 60 9.40 8.40 19.38
C GLU A 60 10.25 9.63 19.00
N ALA A 61 10.96 10.19 19.98
CA ALA A 61 11.90 11.28 19.72
C ALA A 61 13.03 10.80 18.80
N VAL A 62 13.35 11.59 17.77
CA VAL A 62 14.46 11.28 16.86
C VAL A 62 15.78 11.19 17.65
N PRO A 63 16.51 10.07 17.58
CA PRO A 63 17.78 9.93 18.27
C PRO A 63 18.77 11.05 17.89
N PRO A 64 19.52 11.63 18.85
CA PRO A 64 20.44 12.75 18.56
C PRO A 64 21.47 12.47 17.45
N ALA A 65 21.90 11.22 17.29
CA ALA A 65 22.83 10.79 16.24
C ALA A 65 22.25 10.89 14.81
N LEU A 66 20.92 10.94 14.67
CA LEU A 66 20.20 11.09 13.40
C LEU A 66 19.75 12.53 13.14
N GLY A 67 19.88 13.43 14.12
CA GLY A 67 19.47 14.84 14.02
C GLY A 67 20.40 15.72 13.17
N HIS A 68 21.38 15.13 12.48
CA HIS A 68 22.22 15.88 11.56
C HIS A 68 21.44 16.23 10.29
N PRO A 69 21.60 17.46 9.77
CA PRO A 69 20.96 17.84 8.51
C PRO A 69 21.35 16.84 7.42
N PRO A 70 20.44 16.51 6.48
CA PRO A 70 20.72 15.55 5.43
C PRO A 70 22.02 15.94 4.74
N ARG A 71 22.95 14.98 4.59
CA ARG A 71 24.14 15.20 3.76
C ARG A 71 23.63 15.62 2.39
N ARG A 72 24.07 16.78 1.90
CA ARG A 72 23.79 17.21 0.53
C ARG A 72 24.39 16.16 -0.40
N TRP A 73 23.53 15.36 -1.03
CA TRP A 73 23.93 14.50 -2.13
C TRP A 73 24.37 15.43 -3.26
N HIS A 74 25.67 15.53 -3.48
CA HIS A 74 26.21 16.16 -4.68
C HIS A 74 26.01 15.16 -5.82
N ALA A 75 25.19 15.55 -6.80
CA ALA A 75 25.02 14.85 -8.07
C ALA A 75 26.25 15.02 -8.96
#